data_AF-A0A5J4PCE5-F1
#
_entry.id   AF-A0A5J4PCE5-F1
#
_cell.length_a   1.000
_cell.length_b   1.000
_cell.length_c   1.000
_cell.angle_alpha   90.00
_cell.angle_beta   90.00
_cell.angle_gamma   90.00
#
_symmetry.space_group_name_H-M   'P 1'
#
loop_
_entity.id
_entity.type
_entity.pdbx_description
1 polymer ?
#
loop_
_entity_poly.entity_id
_entity_poly.type
_entity_poly.pdbx_seq_one_letter_code
_entity_poly.pdbx_strand_id
1 'polypeptide(L)'
;ETLQCRQLTAARFGAFSPTLSADGRKLFYADYQAKGHRIVSVTLDSLTTNIVDFTRPYHFTLADSISRQESFNLDTAELSPIDFHPKPYHRMSHLFKIHSWAPFFYDD
;
A
#
# COMPACT_ATOMS: atom_id res chain seq x y z
N GLU A 1 -5.30 28.35 -12.19
CA GLU A 1 -6.51 27.64 -11.73
C GLU A 1 -6.09 26.55 -10.77
N THR A 2 -6.72 26.45 -9.60
CA THR A 2 -6.47 25.36 -8.64
C THR A 2 -7.38 24.19 -8.96
N LEU A 3 -6.81 23.01 -9.19
CA LEU A 3 -7.59 21.78 -9.39
C LEU A 3 -8.32 21.43 -8.08
N GLN A 4 -9.64 21.20 -8.16
CA GLN A 4 -10.44 20.75 -7.03
C GLN A 4 -10.54 19.22 -7.01
N CYS A 5 -10.18 18.61 -5.89
CA CYS A 5 -10.36 17.17 -5.69
C CYS A 5 -11.72 16.87 -5.05
N ARG A 6 -12.39 15.82 -5.54
CA ARG A 6 -13.67 15.35 -5.03
C ARG A 6 -13.61 13.88 -4.66
N GLN A 7 -14.20 13.52 -3.54
CA GLN A 7 -14.37 12.14 -3.14
C GLN A 7 -15.56 11.52 -3.90
N LEU A 8 -15.31 10.47 -4.68
CA LEU A 8 -16.35 9.76 -5.45
C LEU A 8 -16.97 8.58 -4.68
N THR A 9 -16.16 7.86 -3.90
CA THR A 9 -16.59 6.69 -3.11
C THR A 9 -15.96 6.68 -1.71
N ALA A 10 -16.48 5.84 -0.82
CA ALA A 10 -16.02 5.68 0.56
C ALA A 10 -15.42 4.29 0.83
N ALA A 11 -14.61 3.78 -0.10
CA ALA A 11 -13.89 2.51 0.08
C ALA A 11 -12.91 2.62 1.26
N ARG A 12 -13.11 1.80 2.30
CA ARG A 12 -12.42 1.96 3.60
C ARG A 12 -10.90 1.76 3.52
N PHE A 13 -10.44 0.80 2.71
CA PHE A 13 -9.02 0.42 2.64
C PHE A 13 -8.40 0.71 1.26
N GLY A 14 -9.08 1.51 0.43
CA GLY A 14 -8.59 1.92 -0.88
C GLY A 14 -9.41 1.37 -2.05
N ALA A 15 -9.41 2.14 -3.13
CA ALA A 15 -10.04 1.83 -4.40
C ALA A 15 -8.98 1.86 -5.49
N PHE A 16 -8.83 0.77 -6.24
CA PHE A 16 -7.74 0.57 -7.20
C PHE A 16 -8.25 0.31 -8.61
N SER A 17 -7.43 0.65 -9.61
CA SER A 17 -7.67 0.42 -11.03
C SER A 17 -9.08 0.82 -11.49
N PRO A 18 -9.50 2.08 -11.26
CA PRO A 18 -10.83 2.53 -11.65
C PRO A 18 -10.99 2.49 -13.18
N THR A 19 -12.16 2.06 -13.64
CA THR A 19 -12.53 2.11 -15.07
C THR A 19 -14.02 2.39 -15.24
N LEU A 20 -14.37 3.11 -16.30
CA LEU A 20 -15.77 3.37 -16.65
C LEU A 20 -16.32 2.23 -17.49
N SER A 21 -17.62 1.95 -17.36
CA SER A 21 -18.35 1.10 -18.29
C SER A 21 -18.33 1.70 -19.70
N ALA A 22 -18.52 0.87 -20.73
CA ALA A 22 -18.55 1.32 -22.13
C ALA A 22 -19.62 2.39 -22.41
N ASP A 23 -20.75 2.34 -21.68
CA ASP A 23 -21.82 3.34 -21.75
C ASP A 23 -21.57 4.58 -20.87
N GLY A 24 -20.47 4.60 -20.12
CA GLY A 24 -20.11 5.70 -19.23
C GLY A 24 -21.10 5.93 -18.10
N ARG A 25 -21.89 4.93 -17.67
CA ARG A 25 -22.88 5.06 -16.58
C ARG A 25 -22.44 4.47 -15.25
N LYS A 26 -21.44 3.59 -15.27
CA LYS A 26 -20.92 2.89 -14.09
C LYS A 26 -19.42 3.08 -13.96
N LEU A 27 -18.97 3.20 -12.72
CA LEU A 27 -17.57 3.11 -12.33
C LEU A 27 -17.32 1.73 -11.72
N PHE A 28 -16.35 1.01 -12.26
CA PHE A 28 -15.82 -0.21 -11.69
C PHE A 28 -14.48 0.07 -11.02
N TYR A 29 -14.22 -0.56 -9.88
CA TYR A 29 -12.92 -0.50 -9.22
C TYR A 29 -12.72 -1.74 -8.34
N ALA A 30 -11.47 -1.99 -7.96
CA ALA A 30 -11.12 -3.02 -6.97
C ALA A 30 -11.14 -2.39 -5.57
N ASP A 31 -12.11 -2.78 -4.75
CA ASP A 31 -12.21 -2.44 -3.33
C ASP A 31 -11.34 -3.41 -2.52
N TYR A 32 -10.40 -2.89 -1.74
CA TYR A 32 -9.57 -3.72 -0.88
C TYR A 32 -10.27 -3.97 0.45
N GLN A 33 -10.35 -5.25 0.86
CA GLN A 33 -10.93 -5.68 2.12
C GLN A 33 -9.99 -6.66 2.83
N ALA A 34 -10.31 -7.01 4.08
CA ALA A 34 -9.53 -7.99 4.86
C ALA A 34 -9.40 -9.37 4.18
N LYS A 35 -10.28 -9.70 3.22
CA LYS A 35 -10.24 -10.94 2.43
C LYS A 35 -9.58 -10.76 1.05
N GLY A 36 -8.96 -9.61 0.79
CA GLY A 36 -8.35 -9.26 -0.49
C GLY A 36 -9.20 -8.31 -1.33
N HIS A 37 -8.92 -8.27 -2.64
CA HIS A 37 -9.59 -7.37 -3.58
C HIS A 37 -10.94 -7.92 -4.03
N ARG A 38 -11.95 -7.05 -4.05
CA ARG A 38 -13.28 -7.32 -4.60
C ARG A 38 -13.61 -6.31 -5.68
N ILE A 39 -14.07 -6.77 -6.84
CA ILE A 39 -14.60 -5.88 -7.88
C ILE A 39 -15.95 -5.35 -7.42
N VAL A 40 -16.09 -4.03 -7.46
CA VAL A 40 -17.34 -3.33 -7.14
C VAL A 40 -17.74 -2.43 -8.30
N SER A 41 -19.04 -2.17 -8.41
CA SER A 41 -19.62 -1.32 -9.44
C SER A 41 -20.56 -0.31 -8.78
N VAL A 42 -20.39 0.95 -9.10
CA VAL A 42 -21.25 2.05 -8.62
C VAL A 42 -21.76 2.85 -9.81
N THR A 43 -23.00 3.32 -9.73
CA THR A 43 -23.58 4.23 -10.72
C THR A 43 -23.02 5.64 -10.55
N LEU A 44 -22.78 6.37 -11.64
CA LEU A 44 -22.28 7.75 -11.55
C LEU A 44 -23.22 8.69 -10.79
N ASP A 45 -24.53 8.48 -10.92
CA ASP A 45 -25.56 9.27 -10.21
C ASP A 45 -25.56 9.05 -8.69
N SER A 46 -24.90 7.98 -8.22
CA SER A 46 -24.78 7.66 -6.79
C SER A 46 -23.42 8.02 -6.20
N LEU A 47 -22.55 8.68 -6.96
CA LEU A 47 -21.23 9.07 -6.45
C LEU A 47 -21.36 10.20 -5.44
N THR A 48 -20.50 10.14 -4.45
CA THR A 48 -20.28 11.28 -3.57
C THR A 48 -19.63 12.41 -4.37
N THR A 49 -19.89 13.66 -4.00
CA THR A 49 -19.27 14.84 -4.62
C THR A 49 -18.70 15.80 -3.59
N ASN A 50 -18.29 15.27 -2.43
CA ASN A 50 -17.71 16.07 -1.36
C ASN A 50 -16.35 16.61 -1.82
N ILE A 51 -16.14 17.91 -1.66
CA ILE A 51 -14.84 18.53 -1.89
C ILE A 51 -13.90 18.04 -0.78
N VAL A 52 -12.74 17.54 -1.17
CA VAL A 52 -11.74 17.07 -0.23
C VAL A 52 -10.95 18.27 0.30
N ASP A 53 -10.95 18.44 1.62
CA ASP A 53 -10.13 19.43 2.31
C ASP A 53 -8.79 18.82 2.72
N PHE A 54 -7.73 19.16 1.99
CA PHE A 54 -6.37 18.73 2.32
C PHE A 54 -5.65 19.65 3.31
N THR A 55 -6.29 20.71 3.81
CA THR A 55 -5.68 21.59 4.82
C THR A 55 -5.54 20.90 6.18
N ARG A 56 -6.31 19.84 6.42
CA ARG A 56 -6.27 19.01 7.64
C ARG A 56 -6.24 17.53 7.25
N PRO A 57 -5.09 17.00 6.78
CA PRO A 57 -4.99 15.60 6.42
C PRO A 57 -5.20 14.70 7.65
N TYR A 58 -5.71 13.49 7.41
CA TYR A 58 -5.82 12.48 8.45
C TYR A 58 -4.42 12.04 8.91
N HIS A 59 -4.21 11.97 10.22
CA HIS A 59 -2.97 11.51 10.83
C HIS A 59 -3.19 10.14 11.50
N PHE A 60 -2.34 9.17 11.16
CA PHE A 60 -2.36 7.85 11.77
C PHE A 60 -1.14 7.68 12.67
N THR A 61 -1.34 7.88 13.98
CA THR A 61 -0.26 7.98 14.97
C THR A 61 0.75 6.82 14.89
N LEU A 62 0.27 5.59 14.67
CA LEU A 62 1.15 4.42 14.54
C LEU A 62 2.04 4.53 13.28
N ALA A 63 1.46 4.78 12.10
CA ALA A 63 2.25 4.94 10.88
C ALA A 63 3.20 6.14 10.98
N ASP A 64 2.75 7.26 11.55
CA ASP A 64 3.60 8.43 11.76
C ASP A 64 4.78 8.10 12.69
N SER A 65 4.57 7.28 13.72
CA SER A 65 5.62 6.87 14.65
C SER A 65 6.64 5.91 14.03
N ILE A 66 6.19 5.01 13.16
CA ILE A 66 7.05 4.06 12.46
C ILE A 66 7.84 4.79 11.37
N SER A 67 7.17 5.66 10.59
CA SER A 67 7.81 6.44 9.52
C SER A 67 8.94 7.34 10.04
N ARG A 68 8.86 7.83 11.28
CA ARG A 68 9.94 8.62 11.91
C ARG A 68 11.15 7.79 12.33
N GLN A 69 11.00 6.47 12.47
CA GLN A 69 12.11 5.56 12.81
C GLN A 69 12.91 5.15 11.56
N GLU A 70 12.29 5.23 10.38
CA GLU A 70 12.96 4.92 9.12
C GLU A 70 13.93 6.06 8.74
N SER A 71 15.18 5.71 8.46
CA SER A 71 16.19 6.67 7.99
C SER A 71 15.97 7.10 6.54
N PHE A 72 15.00 6.51 5.85
CA PHE A 72 14.78 6.65 4.42
C PHE A 72 13.30 6.67 4.06
N ASN A 73 12.91 7.62 3.21
CA ASN A 73 11.55 7.74 2.69
C ASN A 73 11.55 7.35 1.21
N LEU A 74 10.91 6.22 0.89
CA LEU A 74 10.82 5.69 -0.48
C LEU A 74 9.98 6.57 -1.41
N ASP A 75 8.97 7.28 -0.89
CA ASP A 75 8.05 8.09 -1.69
C ASP A 75 8.73 9.32 -2.31
N THR A 76 9.84 9.78 -1.71
CA THR A 76 10.63 10.93 -2.20
C THR A 76 11.93 10.50 -2.89
N ALA A 77 12.25 9.21 -2.88
CA ALA A 77 13.51 8.72 -3.39
C ALA A 77 13.48 8.59 -4.92
N GLU A 78 14.39 9.29 -5.61
CA GLU A 78 14.69 8.98 -6.99
C GLU A 78 15.49 7.69 -7.07
N LEU A 79 14.84 6.60 -7.48
CA LEU A 79 15.47 5.30 -7.65
C LEU A 79 16.21 5.27 -8.99
N SER A 80 17.54 5.18 -8.94
CA SER A 80 18.32 4.86 -10.13
C SER A 80 18.16 3.37 -10.45
N PRO A 81 17.84 3.01 -11.71
CA PRO A 81 17.87 1.61 -12.12
C PRO A 81 19.25 1.04 -11.88
N ILE A 82 19.32 -0.06 -11.13
CA ILE A 82 20.55 -0.84 -10.96
C ILE A 82 20.51 -2.05 -11.90
N ASP A 83 21.65 -2.38 -12.47
CA ASP A 83 21.80 -3.63 -13.22
C ASP A 83 21.85 -4.80 -12.22
N PHE A 84 20.68 -5.40 -11.97
CA PHE A 84 20.53 -6.51 -11.03
C PHE A 84 20.46 -7.83 -11.81
N HIS A 85 21.48 -8.67 -11.61
CA HIS A 85 21.52 -10.03 -12.16
C HIS A 85 21.07 -11.05 -11.10
N PRO A 86 19.84 -11.61 -11.21
CA PRO A 86 19.35 -12.60 -10.26
C PRO A 86 20.25 -13.83 -10.26
N LYS A 87 20.67 -14.28 -9.08
CA LYS A 87 21.39 -15.55 -8.91
C LYS A 87 20.43 -16.64 -8.44
N PRO A 88 20.49 -17.87 -9.01
CA PRO A 88 19.70 -18.98 -8.52
C PRO A 88 19.91 -19.25 -7.03
N TYR A 89 18.83 -19.39 -6.27
CA TYR A 89 18.90 -19.76 -4.85
C TYR A 89 18.91 -21.28 -4.69
N HIS A 90 20.04 -21.85 -4.28
CA HIS A 90 20.16 -23.27 -3.99
C HIS A 90 19.70 -23.55 -2.54
N ARG A 91 18.52 -24.16 -2.39
CA ARG A 91 17.94 -24.48 -1.07
C ARG A 91 18.81 -25.43 -0.25
N MET A 92 19.40 -26.45 -0.89
CA MET A 92 20.19 -27.49 -0.22
C MET A 92 21.45 -26.93 0.47
N SER A 93 22.12 -25.93 -0.13
CA SER A 93 23.33 -25.32 0.43
C SER A 93 23.07 -24.42 1.64
N HIS A 94 21.80 -24.23 2.02
CA HIS A 94 21.37 -23.33 3.08
C HIS A 94 20.52 -24.05 4.14
N LEU A 95 20.47 -25.39 4.12
CA LEU A 95 19.65 -26.18 5.06
C LEU A 95 20.16 -26.13 6.50
N PHE A 96 21.46 -25.93 6.69
CA PHE A 96 22.09 -25.88 8.01
C PHE A 96 22.76 -24.51 8.19
N LYS A 97 21.95 -23.48 8.43
CA LYS A 97 22.45 -22.19 8.92
C LYS A 97 22.49 -22.27 10.44
N ILE A 98 23.67 -22.51 11.00
CA ILE A 98 23.86 -22.44 12.45
C ILE A 98 23.67 -20.98 12.85
N HIS A 99 22.51 -20.67 13.41
CA HIS A 99 22.20 -19.40 14.04
C HIS A 99 21.97 -19.67 15.53
N SER A 100 22.56 -18.82 16.39
CA SER A 100 22.42 -18.90 17.85
C SER A 100 22.97 -20.18 18.48
N TRP A 101 24.29 -20.40 18.37
CA TRP A 101 25.00 -21.33 19.24
C TRP A 101 25.45 -20.60 20.52
N ALA A 102 24.83 -20.92 21.65
CA ALA A 102 25.26 -20.46 22.97
C ALA A 102 25.88 -21.66 23.71
N PRO A 103 27.21 -21.68 23.94
CA PRO A 103 27.87 -22.85 24.54
C PRO A 103 27.62 -22.99 26.05
N PHE A 104 27.05 -21.98 26.73
CA PHE A 104 26.80 -22.01 28.16
C PHE A 104 25.47 -21.34 28.50
N PHE A 105 24.63 -22.05 29.24
CA PHE A 105 23.55 -21.48 30.03
C PHE A 105 24.09 -21.32 31.46
N TYR A 106 24.00 -20.11 32.00
CA TYR A 106 24.23 -19.86 33.42
C TYR A 106 22.87 -20.03 34.11
N ASP A 107 22.71 -21.09 34.88
CA ASP A 107 21.61 -21.23 35.84
C ASP A 107 22.10 -20.59 37.16
N ASP A 108 21.39 -19.56 37.62
CA ASP A 108 21.44 -19.06 39.00
C ASP A 108 20.59 -19.94 39.92
#